data_AF-A0A948QYG2-F1
#
_entry.id   AF-A0A948QYG2-F1
#
_cell.length_a   1.000
_cell.length_b   1.000
_cell.length_c   1.000
_cell.angle_alpha   90.00
_cell.angle_beta   90.00
_cell.angle_gamma   90.00
#
_symmetry.space_group_name_H-M   'P 1'
#
loop_
_entity.id
_entity.type
_entity.pdbx_description
1 polymer ?
#
loop_
_entity_poly.entity_id
_entity_poly.type
_entity_poly.pdbx_seq_one_letter_code
_entity_poly.pdbx_strand_id
1 'polypeptide(L)'
;IPLINKEIPIIADTAVEKDFGTGALKITPAHDPVDFEIGQRHSLPLITLIDLSGKMINVPREIEGLYPKQARSKTIELLEKEGKLLKTEPLTHTVGICYRCKNLIEPLLIPQWFVKIKPLAGPAIEAVKSGKTKIFPLRFKKIYLDWMENIRDWNISRQIVWGPQIPAWYCLDCNPEIKINFLDKDSKLVSGFYKDLKGSYSFEEIKNGLQSLIAPVSANYLTEEKESCPACSGSHLLQETDTFDTWFLSGQWPLTTLGFDVKNPENSSGDFKYFYPTSVMDTLWDILFFWVGRMMMFGLFLAKEVPFKVVHIHSRVVDKYGQKMSKSKGNVIDPIVMSEKYGADALRMSLVYGIAPASDIAVSEDKIKAMRNFANKVWNVGRFILGKMEEKDLKKEGGLPSFSKNMAGLSEEDKKIIKDFETVSEKVTSLIEKYHFGLAAETIYEFIWHRFADQYVEYSKERIKTKDLTIFSVLTHVYLNSLKLLHPFMPFLTESIWQIFPKEEDSPLVISSWPKIK
;
A
#
# COMPACT_ATOMS: atom_id res chain seq x y z
N ILE A 1 -27.27 24.22 30.29
CA ILE A 1 -26.10 24.73 29.55
C ILE A 1 -25.71 26.08 30.13
N PRO A 2 -24.51 26.20 30.72
CA PRO A 2 -24.10 27.35 31.53
C PRO A 2 -24.34 28.73 30.89
N LEU A 3 -23.76 29.05 29.73
CA LEU A 3 -23.75 30.42 29.19
C LEU A 3 -25.08 30.90 28.58
N ILE A 4 -26.02 29.99 28.33
CA ILE A 4 -27.32 30.33 27.71
C ILE A 4 -28.51 29.94 28.58
N ASN A 5 -28.25 29.45 29.80
CA ASN A 5 -29.26 28.97 30.75
C ASN A 5 -30.31 28.01 30.14
N LYS A 6 -29.90 27.21 29.15
CA LYS A 6 -30.77 26.23 28.47
C LYS A 6 -30.81 24.92 29.26
N GLU A 7 -31.99 24.46 29.62
CA GLU A 7 -32.18 23.14 30.23
C GLU A 7 -31.93 22.01 29.20
N ILE A 8 -31.34 20.91 29.67
CA ILE A 8 -31.06 19.72 28.85
C ILE A 8 -31.49 18.47 29.64
N PRO A 9 -31.94 17.40 28.96
CA PRO A 9 -32.27 16.15 29.62
C PRO A 9 -31.01 15.49 30.20
N ILE A 10 -31.19 14.76 31.29
CA ILE A 10 -30.19 13.82 31.83
C ILE A 10 -30.61 12.42 31.39
N ILE A 11 -29.72 11.71 30.72
CA ILE A 11 -29.95 10.36 30.20
C ILE A 11 -28.89 9.39 30.69
N ALA A 12 -29.23 8.11 30.75
CA ALA A 12 -28.29 7.03 31.07
C ALA A 12 -27.84 6.36 29.76
N ASP A 13 -26.54 6.14 29.60
CA ASP A 13 -25.96 5.42 28.46
C ASP A 13 -24.80 4.53 28.91
N THR A 14 -24.58 3.42 28.23
CA THR A 14 -23.52 2.46 28.57
C THR A 14 -22.13 2.94 28.19
N ALA A 15 -22.01 3.95 27.33
CA ALA A 15 -20.73 4.56 26.96
C ALA A 15 -20.13 5.45 28.07
N VAL A 16 -20.85 5.69 29.17
CA VAL A 16 -20.36 6.53 30.28
C VAL A 16 -19.42 5.73 31.19
N GLU A 17 -18.18 6.19 31.32
CA GLU A 17 -17.22 5.69 32.31
C GLU A 17 -17.50 6.34 33.68
N LYS A 18 -18.11 5.58 34.59
CA LYS A 18 -18.54 6.09 35.91
C LYS A 18 -17.40 6.60 36.78
N ASP A 19 -16.22 6.01 36.65
CA ASP A 19 -15.04 6.34 37.46
C ASP A 19 -14.22 7.51 36.87
N PHE A 20 -14.58 8.01 35.68
CA PHE A 20 -13.89 9.12 35.03
C PHE A 20 -14.59 10.46 35.32
N GLY A 21 -13.81 11.45 35.75
CA GLY A 21 -14.31 12.81 36.02
C GLY A 21 -15.40 12.82 37.10
N THR A 22 -16.61 13.27 36.74
CA THR A 22 -17.76 13.32 37.65
C THR A 22 -18.68 12.09 37.52
N GLY A 23 -18.33 11.11 36.68
CA GLY A 23 -19.23 10.02 36.30
C GLY A 23 -20.38 10.45 35.38
N ALA A 24 -20.32 11.66 34.82
CA ALA A 24 -21.24 12.20 33.82
C ALA A 24 -20.46 12.95 32.74
N LEU A 25 -20.85 12.80 31.46
CA LEU A 25 -20.26 13.55 30.34
C LEU A 25 -21.27 14.49 29.68
N LYS A 26 -20.76 15.54 29.02
CA LYS A 26 -21.55 16.31 28.06
C LYS A 26 -21.75 15.47 26.79
N ILE A 27 -22.86 15.68 26.09
CA ILE A 27 -23.14 15.01 24.80
C ILE A 27 -23.34 16.08 23.74
N THR A 28 -22.47 16.08 22.73
CA THR A 28 -22.45 17.01 21.59
C THR A 28 -22.45 16.26 20.24
N PRO A 29 -23.60 15.70 19.82
CA PRO A 29 -23.66 14.73 18.72
C PRO A 29 -23.10 15.21 17.38
N ALA A 30 -23.12 16.52 17.10
CA ALA A 30 -22.60 17.07 15.84
C ALA A 30 -21.07 17.21 15.77
N HIS A 31 -20.37 17.03 16.90
CA HIS A 31 -18.97 17.39 17.05
C HIS A 31 -18.09 16.35 17.73
N ASP A 32 -18.63 15.17 18.07
CA ASP A 32 -17.86 14.05 18.57
C ASP A 32 -18.49 12.71 18.10
N PRO A 33 -17.69 11.74 17.63
CA PRO A 33 -18.22 10.46 17.14
C PRO A 33 -18.93 9.62 18.21
N VAL A 34 -18.45 9.59 19.45
CA VAL A 34 -19.08 8.86 20.55
C VAL A 34 -20.39 9.54 20.92
N ASP A 35 -20.39 10.87 21.01
CA ASP A 35 -21.60 11.65 21.25
C ASP A 35 -22.63 11.50 20.12
N PHE A 36 -22.17 11.35 18.87
CA PHE A 36 -23.05 11.08 17.73
C PHE A 36 -23.75 9.73 17.88
N GLU A 37 -23.02 8.67 18.25
CA GLU A 37 -23.59 7.34 18.51
C GLU A 37 -24.56 7.36 19.69
N ILE A 38 -24.24 8.05 20.79
CA ILE A 38 -25.16 8.27 21.93
C ILE A 38 -26.40 9.04 21.44
N GLY A 39 -26.20 10.11 20.68
CA GLY A 39 -27.27 10.93 20.12
C GLY A 39 -28.22 10.13 19.24
N GLN A 40 -27.72 9.19 18.44
CA GLN A 40 -28.55 8.28 17.66
C GLN A 40 -29.35 7.31 18.54
N ARG A 41 -28.73 6.70 19.56
CA ARG A 41 -29.41 5.76 20.47
C ARG A 41 -30.57 6.42 21.22
N HIS A 42 -30.41 7.68 21.61
CA HIS A 42 -31.38 8.42 22.42
C HIS A 42 -32.19 9.46 21.62
N SER A 43 -32.07 9.48 20.29
CA SER A 43 -32.78 10.43 19.40
C SER A 43 -32.56 11.91 19.79
N LEU A 44 -31.33 12.28 20.12
CA LEU A 44 -30.97 13.64 20.49
C LEU A 44 -30.83 14.56 19.26
N PRO A 45 -31.11 15.87 19.39
CA PRO A 45 -30.96 16.81 18.29
C PRO A 45 -29.50 16.98 17.88
N LEU A 46 -29.26 17.00 16.57
CA LEU A 46 -27.96 17.26 15.96
C LEU A 46 -27.77 18.78 15.76
N ILE A 47 -27.14 19.45 16.71
CA ILE A 47 -26.92 20.91 16.68
C ILE A 47 -25.47 21.21 16.30
N THR A 48 -25.27 21.79 15.12
CA THR A 48 -23.95 22.24 14.64
C THR A 48 -23.62 23.62 15.19
N LEU A 49 -22.42 23.75 15.76
CA LEU A 49 -21.87 24.97 16.33
C LEU A 49 -20.63 25.48 15.57
N ILE A 50 -20.14 24.75 14.58
CA ILE A 50 -18.98 25.12 13.76
C ILE A 50 -19.40 25.05 12.28
N ASP A 51 -19.24 26.14 11.55
CA ASP A 51 -19.51 26.17 10.11
C ASP A 51 -18.36 25.57 9.28
N LEU A 52 -18.56 25.46 7.96
CA LEU A 52 -17.55 24.91 7.04
C LEU A 52 -16.30 25.80 6.88
N SER A 53 -16.34 27.05 7.33
CA SER A 53 -15.17 27.94 7.39
C SER A 53 -14.37 27.76 8.69
N GLY A 54 -14.85 26.89 9.58
CA GLY A 54 -14.26 26.62 10.89
C GLY A 54 -14.60 27.69 11.93
N LYS A 55 -15.66 28.47 11.74
CA LYS A 55 -16.08 29.52 12.67
C LYS A 55 -17.29 29.10 13.49
N MET A 56 -17.36 29.62 14.72
CA MET A 56 -18.47 29.32 15.62
C MET A 56 -19.78 29.97 15.14
N ILE A 57 -20.87 29.20 15.15
CA ILE A 57 -22.24 29.61 14.83
C ILE A 57 -23.20 29.09 15.92
N ASN A 58 -24.39 29.66 16.05
CA ASN A 58 -25.39 29.23 17.06
C ASN A 58 -24.86 29.27 18.51
N VAL A 59 -23.96 30.20 18.80
CA VAL A 59 -23.31 30.42 20.11
C VAL A 59 -23.62 31.83 20.63
N PRO A 60 -23.36 32.15 21.91
CA PRO A 60 -23.44 33.52 22.40
C PRO A 60 -22.66 34.51 21.52
N ARG A 61 -23.16 35.74 21.43
CA ARG A 61 -22.64 36.80 20.54
C ARG A 61 -21.15 37.08 20.75
N GLU A 62 -20.67 36.90 21.97
CA GLU A 62 -19.27 37.08 22.37
C GLU A 62 -18.33 36.02 21.79
N ILE A 63 -18.88 34.88 21.32
CA ILE A 63 -18.14 33.73 20.80
C ILE A 63 -18.37 33.56 19.29
N GLU A 64 -19.49 34.07 18.77
CA GLU A 64 -19.87 33.94 17.36
C GLU A 64 -18.79 34.47 16.40
N GLY A 65 -18.51 33.70 15.34
CA GLY A 65 -17.50 34.04 14.33
C GLY A 65 -16.04 33.76 14.74
N LEU A 66 -15.76 33.38 15.98
CA LEU A 66 -14.41 32.98 16.42
C LEU A 66 -14.02 31.59 15.91
N TYR A 67 -12.72 31.30 15.84
CA TYR A 67 -12.24 29.93 15.63
C TYR A 67 -12.31 29.11 16.93
N PRO A 68 -12.47 27.77 16.89
CA PRO A 68 -12.67 26.90 18.07
C PRO A 68 -11.67 27.12 19.21
N LYS A 69 -10.39 27.35 18.90
CA LYS A 69 -9.36 27.61 19.92
C LYS A 69 -9.60 28.93 20.65
N GLN A 70 -9.95 29.99 19.92
CA GLN A 70 -10.27 31.31 20.49
C GLN A 70 -11.59 31.27 21.26
N ALA A 71 -12.60 30.61 20.68
CA ALA A 71 -13.89 30.38 21.29
C ALA A 71 -13.78 29.64 22.62
N ARG A 72 -12.91 28.61 22.71
CA ARG A 72 -12.65 27.88 23.95
C ARG A 72 -12.09 28.79 25.04
N SER A 73 -11.07 29.59 24.74
CA SER A 73 -10.52 30.55 25.70
C SER A 73 -11.56 31.56 26.17
N LYS A 74 -12.36 32.11 25.24
CA LYS A 74 -13.42 33.07 25.57
C LYS A 74 -14.54 32.45 26.39
N THR A 75 -14.90 31.19 26.11
CA THR A 75 -15.90 30.43 26.88
C THR A 75 -15.45 30.27 28.33
N ILE A 76 -14.16 29.96 28.57
CA ILE A 76 -13.62 29.83 29.93
C ILE A 76 -13.73 31.16 30.70
N GLU A 77 -13.31 32.28 30.09
CA GLU A 77 -13.42 33.62 30.69
C GLU A 77 -14.87 33.96 31.10
N LEU A 78 -15.83 33.63 30.23
CA LEU A 78 -17.25 33.88 30.51
C LEU A 78 -17.78 32.97 31.63
N LEU A 79 -17.38 31.69 31.66
CA LEU A 79 -17.77 30.76 32.73
C LEU A 79 -17.19 31.18 34.09
N GLU A 80 -15.95 31.67 34.12
CA GLU A 80 -15.33 32.23 35.34
C GLU A 80 -16.09 33.47 35.81
N LYS A 81 -16.38 34.40 34.90
CA LYS A 81 -17.12 35.63 35.20
C LYS A 81 -18.53 35.36 35.76
N GLU A 82 -19.21 34.33 35.26
CA GLU A 82 -20.53 33.91 35.75
C GLU A 82 -20.49 33.00 36.99
N GLY A 83 -19.29 32.66 37.49
CA GLY A 83 -19.14 31.74 38.63
C GLY A 83 -19.59 30.31 38.34
N LYS A 84 -19.61 29.91 37.06
CA LYS A 84 -20.06 28.59 36.58
C LYS A 84 -18.90 27.63 36.29
N LEU A 85 -17.65 28.06 36.45
CA LEU A 85 -16.47 27.21 36.39
C LEU A 85 -16.07 26.75 37.79
N LEU A 86 -16.13 25.45 38.05
CA LEU A 86 -15.77 24.88 39.36
C LEU A 86 -14.27 24.64 39.53
N LYS A 87 -13.63 24.01 38.53
CA LYS A 87 -12.21 23.61 38.57
C LYS A 87 -11.64 23.51 37.16
N THR A 88 -10.36 23.83 37.02
CA THR A 88 -9.54 23.53 35.84
C THR A 88 -8.38 22.63 36.26
N GLU A 89 -8.11 21.57 35.51
CA GLU A 89 -6.99 20.66 35.76
C GLU A 89 -6.32 20.21 34.46
N PRO A 90 -5.00 19.95 34.47
CA PRO A 90 -4.31 19.44 33.30
C PRO A 90 -4.73 18.00 33.01
N LEU A 91 -5.12 17.72 31.76
CA LEU A 91 -5.48 16.39 31.29
C LEU A 91 -4.61 16.02 30.08
N THR A 92 -4.04 14.82 30.10
CA THR A 92 -3.39 14.23 28.93
C THR A 92 -4.39 13.32 28.23
N HIS A 93 -4.61 13.54 26.93
CA HIS A 93 -5.49 12.71 26.12
C HIS A 93 -5.03 12.62 24.67
N THR A 94 -5.67 11.74 23.89
CA THR A 94 -5.39 11.57 22.47
C THR A 94 -6.29 12.50 21.65
N VAL A 95 -5.69 13.22 20.69
CA VAL A 95 -6.42 14.10 19.76
C VAL A 95 -6.18 13.69 18.31
N GLY A 96 -7.22 13.81 17.49
CA GLY A 96 -7.11 13.62 16.05
C GLY A 96 -6.39 14.80 15.40
N ILE A 97 -5.35 14.51 14.62
CA ILE A 97 -4.64 15.51 13.82
C ILE A 97 -4.58 15.10 12.36
N CYS A 98 -4.64 16.09 11.47
CA CYS A 98 -4.42 15.86 10.05
C CYS A 98 -2.99 15.36 9.83
N TYR A 99 -2.84 14.19 9.20
CA TYR A 99 -1.52 13.58 9.01
C TYR A 99 -0.57 14.44 8.16
N ARG A 100 -1.11 15.31 7.28
CA ARG A 100 -0.33 16.22 6.42
C ARG A 100 0.03 17.52 7.15
N CYS A 101 -0.96 18.34 7.52
CA CYS A 101 -0.71 19.68 8.06
C CYS A 101 -0.59 19.72 9.60
N LYS A 102 -0.85 18.62 10.30
CA LYS A 102 -0.77 18.48 11.76
C LYS A 102 -1.77 19.31 12.58
N ASN A 103 -2.67 20.04 11.92
CA ASN A 103 -3.78 20.72 12.59
C ASN A 103 -4.74 19.73 13.24
N LEU A 104 -5.38 20.15 14.33
CA LEU A 104 -6.46 19.40 14.97
C LEU A 104 -7.62 19.18 13.98
N ILE A 105 -8.19 17.98 14.03
CA ILE A 105 -9.38 17.63 13.25
C ILE A 105 -10.60 17.99 14.08
N GLU A 106 -11.52 18.75 13.49
CA GLU A 106 -12.82 19.06 14.06
C GLU A 106 -13.89 18.17 13.39
N PRO A 107 -14.64 17.36 14.15
CA PRO A 107 -15.75 16.59 13.60
C PRO A 107 -16.89 17.52 13.20
N LEU A 108 -17.38 17.36 11.97
CA LEU A 108 -18.50 18.09 11.41
C LEU A 108 -19.48 17.13 10.76
N LEU A 109 -20.77 17.47 10.85
CA LEU A 109 -21.83 16.78 10.11
C LEU A 109 -21.89 17.35 8.70
N ILE A 110 -21.51 16.52 7.72
CA ILE A 110 -21.55 16.86 6.30
C ILE A 110 -22.18 15.66 5.57
N PRO A 111 -23.15 15.88 4.66
CA PRO A 111 -23.61 14.83 3.75
C PRO A 111 -22.44 14.28 2.93
N GLN A 112 -22.30 12.95 2.87
CA GLN A 112 -21.21 12.28 2.17
C GLN A 112 -21.73 10.97 1.56
N TRP A 113 -20.98 10.45 0.60
CA TRP A 113 -21.23 9.15 -0.03
C TRP A 113 -20.57 8.03 0.78
N PHE A 114 -21.38 7.06 1.18
CA PHE A 114 -20.89 5.90 1.93
C PHE A 114 -21.18 4.60 1.17
N VAL A 115 -20.22 3.68 1.24
CA VAL A 115 -20.45 2.27 0.89
C VAL A 115 -20.78 1.51 2.16
N LYS A 116 -21.87 0.72 2.13
CA LYS A 116 -22.20 -0.20 3.21
C LYS A 116 -21.26 -1.40 3.18
N ILE A 117 -20.37 -1.51 4.16
CA ILE A 117 -19.23 -2.43 4.07
C ILE A 117 -19.52 -3.82 4.61
N LYS A 118 -20.37 -3.93 5.64
CA LYS A 118 -20.63 -5.22 6.30
C LYS A 118 -20.96 -6.38 5.33
N PRO A 119 -21.79 -6.19 4.29
CA PRO A 119 -22.07 -7.25 3.30
C PRO A 119 -20.86 -7.64 2.43
N LEU A 120 -19.92 -6.72 2.23
CA LEU A 120 -18.71 -6.94 1.43
C LEU A 120 -17.59 -7.60 2.25
N ALA A 121 -17.47 -7.21 3.53
CA ALA A 121 -16.42 -7.71 4.42
C ALA A 121 -16.59 -9.19 4.76
N GLY A 122 -17.83 -9.68 4.93
CA GLY A 122 -18.12 -11.08 5.26
C GLY A 122 -17.45 -12.10 4.32
N PRO A 123 -17.72 -12.04 2.99
CA PRO A 123 -17.05 -12.90 2.02
C PRO A 123 -15.51 -12.81 2.07
N ALA A 124 -14.96 -11.60 2.25
CA ALA A 124 -13.52 -11.37 2.33
C ALA A 124 -12.88 -11.97 3.59
N ILE A 125 -13.60 -11.98 4.71
CA ILE A 125 -13.22 -12.66 5.96
C ILE A 125 -13.20 -14.18 5.73
N GLU A 126 -14.27 -14.73 5.15
CA GLU A 126 -14.39 -16.17 4.91
C GLU A 126 -13.36 -16.71 3.92
N ALA A 127 -13.01 -15.94 2.89
CA ALA A 127 -11.93 -16.29 1.96
C ALA A 127 -10.58 -16.53 2.67
N VAL A 128 -10.26 -15.73 3.68
CA VAL A 128 -9.03 -15.86 4.47
C VAL A 128 -9.15 -16.92 5.57
N LYS A 129 -10.33 -17.08 6.18
CA LYS A 129 -10.58 -18.14 7.17
C LYS A 129 -10.48 -19.53 6.54
N SER A 130 -11.13 -19.74 5.39
CA SER A 130 -11.13 -21.00 4.63
C SER A 130 -9.82 -21.31 3.91
N GLY A 131 -8.94 -20.32 3.73
CA GLY A 131 -7.66 -20.49 3.06
C GLY A 131 -7.70 -20.38 1.53
N LYS A 132 -8.82 -19.92 0.95
CA LYS A 132 -8.89 -19.51 -0.47
C LYS A 132 -7.86 -18.42 -0.78
N THR A 133 -7.67 -17.50 0.17
CA THR A 133 -6.55 -16.55 0.17
C THR A 133 -5.69 -16.79 1.40
N LYS A 134 -4.40 -17.04 1.21
CA LYS A 134 -3.42 -17.22 2.29
C LYS A 134 -2.66 -15.93 2.54
N ILE A 135 -2.57 -15.50 3.80
CA ILE A 135 -1.74 -14.34 4.18
C ILE A 135 -0.44 -14.87 4.78
N PHE A 136 0.70 -14.44 4.21
CA PHE A 136 2.03 -14.77 4.69
C PHE A 136 2.80 -13.50 5.06
N PRO A 137 3.49 -13.45 6.22
CA PRO A 137 3.52 -14.47 7.27
C PRO A 137 2.20 -14.60 8.05
N LEU A 138 1.98 -15.78 8.66
CA LEU A 138 0.70 -16.15 9.31
C LEU A 138 0.22 -15.14 10.37
N ARG A 139 1.14 -14.45 11.05
CA ARG A 139 0.80 -13.45 12.09
C ARG A 139 -0.12 -12.33 11.58
N PHE A 140 -0.03 -11.94 10.30
CA PHE A 140 -0.87 -10.89 9.73
C PHE A 140 -2.30 -11.35 9.44
N LYS A 141 -2.56 -12.67 9.44
CA LYS A 141 -3.91 -13.21 9.32
C LYS A 141 -4.82 -12.68 10.42
N LYS A 142 -4.36 -12.71 11.68
CA LYS A 142 -5.15 -12.21 12.80
C LYS A 142 -5.43 -10.71 12.65
N ILE A 143 -4.40 -9.93 12.34
CA ILE A 143 -4.55 -8.48 12.20
C ILE A 143 -5.55 -8.13 11.08
N TYR A 144 -5.46 -8.82 9.93
CA TYR A 144 -6.44 -8.73 8.84
C TYR A 144 -7.87 -8.99 9.32
N LEU A 145 -8.10 -10.11 10.01
CA LEU A 145 -9.42 -10.52 10.47
C LEU A 145 -10.00 -9.54 11.49
N ASP A 146 -9.21 -9.17 12.52
CA ASP A 146 -9.63 -8.25 13.58
C ASP A 146 -10.12 -6.91 12.98
N TRP A 147 -9.44 -6.40 11.94
CA TRP A 147 -9.85 -5.16 11.30
C TRP A 147 -11.09 -5.33 10.43
N MET A 148 -11.15 -6.39 9.63
CA MET A 148 -12.29 -6.66 8.73
C MET A 148 -13.57 -6.95 9.51
N GLU A 149 -13.48 -7.55 10.70
CA GLU A 149 -14.64 -7.83 11.57
C GLU A 149 -15.21 -6.56 12.22
N ASN A 150 -14.38 -5.54 12.44
CA ASN A 150 -14.76 -4.28 13.10
C ASN A 150 -14.92 -3.10 12.12
N ILE A 151 -14.89 -3.36 10.83
CA ILE A 151 -14.94 -2.32 9.80
C ILE A 151 -16.29 -1.59 9.78
N ARG A 152 -16.23 -0.26 9.70
CA ARG A 152 -17.40 0.62 9.58
C ARG A 152 -17.69 0.95 8.11
N ASP A 153 -18.89 1.46 7.86
CA ASP A 153 -19.27 1.96 6.53
C ASP A 153 -18.28 3.03 6.06
N TRP A 154 -17.93 2.96 4.78
CA TRP A 154 -16.78 3.66 4.26
C TRP A 154 -17.22 4.92 3.53
N ASN A 155 -16.79 6.08 4.03
CA ASN A 155 -16.91 7.33 3.31
C ASN A 155 -15.99 7.31 2.07
N ILE A 156 -16.60 7.28 0.89
CA ILE A 156 -15.92 7.22 -0.41
C ILE A 156 -15.86 8.56 -1.13
N SER A 157 -16.48 9.64 -0.61
CA SER A 157 -16.42 10.97 -1.21
C SER A 157 -15.35 11.85 -0.58
N ARG A 158 -14.75 12.72 -1.37
CA ARG A 158 -13.72 13.68 -0.96
C ARG A 158 -13.97 15.03 -1.61
N GLN A 159 -13.93 16.10 -0.82
CA GLN A 159 -14.01 17.49 -1.28
C GLN A 159 -12.63 17.96 -1.78
N ILE A 160 -12.07 17.25 -2.75
CA ILE A 160 -10.80 17.57 -3.40
C ILE A 160 -11.00 17.61 -4.91
N VAL A 161 -10.23 18.44 -5.61
CA VAL A 161 -10.34 18.63 -7.07
C VAL A 161 -9.63 17.54 -7.87
N TRP A 162 -8.76 16.75 -7.22
CA TRP A 162 -7.96 15.73 -7.90
C TRP A 162 -8.56 14.34 -7.70
N GLY A 163 -9.24 13.85 -8.73
CA GLY A 163 -9.80 12.50 -8.79
C GLY A 163 -11.00 12.44 -9.75
N PRO A 164 -11.45 11.25 -10.13
CA PRO A 164 -12.72 11.09 -10.83
C PRO A 164 -13.87 11.60 -9.95
N GLN A 165 -14.72 12.46 -10.53
CA GLN A 165 -15.94 12.94 -9.89
C GLN A 165 -16.93 11.79 -9.74
N ILE A 166 -17.72 11.84 -8.67
CA ILE A 166 -18.80 10.88 -8.46
C ILE A 166 -19.84 11.06 -9.58
N PRO A 167 -20.25 9.97 -10.26
CA PRO A 167 -21.23 10.04 -11.34
C PRO A 167 -22.65 10.12 -10.76
N ALA A 168 -22.93 11.21 -10.05
CA ALA A 168 -24.25 11.56 -9.55
C ALA A 168 -24.62 12.95 -10.06
N TRP A 169 -25.82 13.12 -10.60
CA TRP A 169 -26.31 14.40 -11.13
C TRP A 169 -27.56 14.83 -10.39
N TYR A 170 -27.58 16.07 -9.91
CA TYR A 170 -28.70 16.66 -9.20
C TYR A 170 -29.46 17.64 -10.09
N CYS A 171 -30.78 17.52 -10.14
CA CYS A 171 -31.62 18.58 -10.69
C CYS A 171 -31.82 19.66 -9.62
N LEU A 172 -31.35 20.88 -9.88
CA LEU A 172 -31.43 21.98 -8.93
C LEU A 172 -32.87 22.44 -8.68
N ASP A 173 -33.74 22.36 -9.70
CA ASP A 173 -35.15 22.73 -9.55
C ASP A 173 -35.91 21.77 -8.63
N CYS A 174 -35.58 20.48 -8.67
CA CYS A 174 -36.12 19.46 -7.76
C CYS A 174 -35.46 19.49 -6.37
N ASN A 175 -34.27 20.09 -6.26
CA ASN A 175 -33.49 20.11 -5.03
C ASN A 175 -33.09 21.56 -4.65
N PRO A 176 -34.08 22.43 -4.32
CA PRO A 176 -33.84 23.86 -4.05
C PRO A 176 -32.90 24.14 -2.86
N GLU A 177 -32.76 23.18 -1.94
CA GLU A 177 -31.91 23.26 -0.74
C GLU A 177 -30.46 22.84 -0.98
N ILE A 178 -30.06 22.56 -2.23
CA ILE A 178 -28.66 22.32 -2.55
C ILE A 178 -27.87 23.61 -2.33
N LYS A 179 -26.78 23.52 -1.57
CA LYS A 179 -25.84 24.62 -1.40
C LYS A 179 -24.80 24.56 -2.51
N ILE A 180 -24.61 25.66 -3.21
CA ILE A 180 -23.63 25.79 -4.29
C ILE A 180 -22.62 26.89 -3.95
N ASN A 181 -21.38 26.66 -4.37
CA ASN A 181 -20.32 27.66 -4.41
C ASN A 181 -19.84 27.77 -5.84
N PHE A 182 -19.85 28.96 -6.42
CA PHE A 182 -19.38 29.20 -7.78
C PHE A 182 -18.73 30.58 -7.90
N LEU A 183 -17.90 30.77 -8.92
CA LEU A 183 -17.36 32.07 -9.30
C LEU A 183 -18.33 32.74 -10.28
N ASP A 184 -18.78 33.94 -9.97
CA ASP A 184 -19.59 34.74 -10.90
C ASP A 184 -18.74 35.26 -12.08
N LYS A 185 -19.38 36.01 -13.00
CA LYS A 185 -18.70 36.60 -14.17
C LYS A 185 -17.53 37.54 -13.80
N ASP A 186 -17.54 38.10 -12.60
CA ASP A 186 -16.46 38.96 -12.08
C ASP A 186 -15.40 38.17 -11.31
N SER A 187 -15.44 36.83 -11.35
CA SER A 187 -14.59 35.93 -10.57
C SER A 187 -14.72 36.10 -9.05
N LYS A 188 -15.87 36.58 -8.57
CA LYS A 188 -16.17 36.65 -7.14
C LYS A 188 -16.85 35.36 -6.69
N LEU A 189 -16.43 34.86 -5.54
CA LEU A 189 -17.01 33.66 -4.95
C LEU A 189 -18.41 33.97 -4.40
N VAL A 190 -19.41 33.29 -4.95
CA VAL A 190 -20.80 33.30 -4.50
C VAL A 190 -21.11 31.98 -3.80
N SER A 191 -21.75 32.04 -2.63
CA SER A 191 -22.13 30.88 -1.82
C SER A 191 -23.55 31.03 -1.30
N GLY A 192 -24.37 29.99 -1.43
CA GLY A 192 -25.74 30.01 -0.92
C GLY A 192 -26.56 28.80 -1.37
N PHE A 193 -27.82 28.76 -0.94
CA PHE A 193 -28.76 27.76 -1.43
C PHE A 193 -29.23 28.12 -2.83
N TYR A 194 -29.42 27.13 -3.69
CA TYR A 194 -29.86 27.36 -5.06
C TYR A 194 -31.16 28.16 -5.14
N LYS A 195 -32.12 27.88 -4.25
CA LYS A 195 -33.39 28.63 -4.17
C LYS A 195 -33.23 30.14 -4.02
N ASP A 196 -32.18 30.58 -3.32
CA ASP A 196 -31.91 31.98 -3.03
C ASP A 196 -31.13 32.65 -4.18
N LEU A 197 -30.42 31.84 -4.99
CA LEU A 197 -29.49 32.31 -6.02
C LEU A 197 -30.09 32.29 -7.43
N LYS A 198 -31.04 31.39 -7.71
CA LYS A 198 -31.61 31.16 -9.05
C LYS A 198 -32.27 32.39 -9.70
N GLY A 199 -32.66 33.38 -8.91
CA GLY A 199 -33.24 34.65 -9.41
C GLY A 199 -32.20 35.70 -9.80
N SER A 200 -30.98 35.58 -9.28
CA SER A 200 -29.91 36.57 -9.47
C SER A 200 -28.83 36.11 -10.46
N TYR A 201 -28.67 34.80 -10.64
CA TYR A 201 -27.64 34.21 -11.48
C TYR A 201 -28.26 33.21 -12.46
N SER A 202 -27.79 33.23 -13.72
CA SER A 202 -28.23 32.24 -14.71
C SER A 202 -27.63 30.87 -14.41
N PHE A 203 -28.31 29.80 -14.85
CA PHE A 203 -27.80 28.44 -14.67
C PHE A 203 -26.43 28.23 -15.35
N GLU A 204 -26.23 28.77 -16.55
CA GLU A 204 -24.94 28.69 -17.25
C GLU A 204 -23.81 29.38 -16.49
N GLU A 205 -24.10 30.50 -15.81
CA GLU A 205 -23.11 31.17 -14.98
C GLU A 205 -22.72 30.31 -13.77
N ILE A 206 -23.72 29.73 -13.08
CA ILE A 206 -23.51 28.81 -11.97
C ILE A 206 -22.69 27.59 -12.43
N LYS A 207 -23.08 26.96 -13.54
CA LYS A 207 -22.47 25.74 -14.06
C LYS A 207 -21.00 25.96 -14.44
N ASN A 208 -20.71 27.03 -15.18
CA ASN A 208 -19.35 27.34 -15.62
C ASN A 208 -18.44 27.80 -14.48
N GLY A 209 -19.01 28.45 -13.46
CA GLY A 209 -18.28 28.92 -12.28
C GLY A 209 -18.17 27.91 -11.15
N LEU A 210 -18.80 26.74 -11.24
CA LEU A 210 -19.01 25.83 -10.11
C LEU A 210 -17.68 25.39 -9.46
N GLN A 211 -17.57 25.63 -8.16
CA GLN A 211 -16.42 25.24 -7.34
C GLN A 211 -16.75 24.03 -6.46
N SER A 212 -17.95 24.01 -5.88
CA SER A 212 -18.43 22.89 -5.06
C SER A 212 -19.94 22.92 -4.92
N LEU A 213 -20.52 21.76 -4.67
CA LEU A 213 -21.94 21.54 -4.39
C LEU A 213 -22.06 20.67 -3.15
N ILE A 214 -23.02 20.99 -2.28
CA ILE A 214 -23.37 20.16 -1.12
C ILE A 214 -24.86 19.86 -1.19
N ALA A 215 -25.18 18.60 -1.48
CA ALA A 215 -26.54 18.12 -1.52
C ALA A 215 -26.98 17.59 -0.14
N PRO A 216 -28.20 17.91 0.33
CA PRO A 216 -28.78 17.24 1.50
C PRO A 216 -28.87 15.72 1.29
N VAL A 217 -28.85 14.94 2.39
CA VAL A 217 -28.97 13.47 2.33
C VAL A 217 -30.28 13.00 1.67
N SER A 218 -31.33 13.83 1.72
CA SER A 218 -32.63 13.56 1.08
C SER A 218 -32.70 13.97 -0.39
N ALA A 219 -31.62 14.51 -0.97
CA ALA A 219 -31.62 14.99 -2.34
C ALA A 219 -31.69 13.82 -3.33
N ASN A 220 -32.57 13.94 -4.32
CA ASN A 220 -32.68 12.95 -5.39
C ASN A 220 -31.62 13.24 -6.46
N TYR A 221 -30.97 12.19 -6.94
CA TYR A 221 -29.93 12.25 -7.96
C TYR A 221 -30.14 11.21 -9.07
N LEU A 222 -29.51 11.46 -10.22
CA LEU A 222 -29.39 10.53 -11.34
C LEU A 222 -28.00 9.93 -11.33
N THR A 223 -27.84 8.68 -11.77
CA THR A 223 -26.54 7.99 -11.88
C THR A 223 -25.95 8.03 -13.29
N GLU A 224 -26.62 8.73 -14.19
CA GLU A 224 -26.23 8.90 -15.59
C GLU A 224 -26.52 10.34 -15.99
N GLU A 225 -25.65 10.89 -16.84
CA GLU A 225 -25.86 12.21 -17.41
C GLU A 225 -27.08 12.20 -18.35
N LYS A 226 -27.94 13.21 -18.21
CA LYS A 226 -29.13 13.39 -19.05
C LYS A 226 -29.26 14.85 -19.44
N GLU A 227 -29.88 15.10 -20.58
CA GLU A 227 -30.17 16.46 -21.04
C GLU A 227 -31.31 17.13 -20.24
N SER A 228 -32.22 16.33 -19.67
CA SER A 228 -33.34 16.83 -18.88
C SER A 228 -33.66 15.92 -17.69
N CYS A 229 -34.18 16.54 -16.63
CA CYS A 229 -34.60 15.84 -15.42
C CYS A 229 -35.88 15.01 -15.71
N PRO A 230 -35.89 13.70 -15.43
CA PRO A 230 -37.08 12.88 -15.62
C PRO A 230 -38.29 13.26 -14.74
N ALA A 231 -38.06 13.99 -13.64
CA ALA A 231 -39.10 14.34 -12.69
C ALA A 231 -39.82 15.65 -13.01
N CYS A 232 -39.10 16.66 -13.51
CA CYS A 232 -39.65 17.99 -13.78
C CYS A 232 -39.44 18.49 -15.21
N SER A 233 -38.77 17.70 -16.06
CA SER A 233 -38.35 18.07 -17.42
C SER A 233 -37.40 19.29 -17.49
N GLY A 234 -36.91 19.78 -16.36
CA GLY A 234 -35.96 20.89 -16.28
C GLY A 234 -34.55 20.50 -16.73
N SER A 235 -33.79 21.48 -17.21
CA SER A 235 -32.42 21.31 -17.73
C SER A 235 -31.32 21.70 -16.73
N HIS A 236 -31.68 22.11 -15.51
CA HIS A 236 -30.73 22.54 -14.48
C HIS A 236 -30.08 21.36 -13.74
N LEU A 237 -29.34 20.54 -14.48
CA LEU A 237 -28.63 19.36 -13.95
C LEU A 237 -27.15 19.69 -13.69
N LEU A 238 -26.70 19.53 -12.45
CA LEU A 238 -25.28 19.62 -12.08
C LEU A 238 -24.76 18.28 -11.59
N GLN A 239 -23.56 17.91 -12.04
CA GLN A 239 -22.85 16.76 -11.48
C GLN A 239 -22.37 17.08 -10.06
N GLU A 240 -22.32 16.04 -9.22
CA GLU A 240 -21.63 16.02 -7.94
C GLU A 240 -20.19 16.51 -8.09
N THR A 241 -19.77 17.37 -7.16
CA THR A 241 -18.43 17.95 -7.16
C THR A 241 -17.44 17.13 -6.35
N ASP A 242 -17.94 16.27 -5.46
CA ASP A 242 -17.10 15.33 -4.73
C ASP A 242 -16.41 14.34 -5.67
N THR A 243 -15.17 13.99 -5.32
CA THR A 243 -14.37 12.97 -6.00
C THR A 243 -14.31 11.70 -5.18
N PHE A 244 -13.97 10.58 -5.82
CA PHE A 244 -13.78 9.32 -5.10
C PHE A 244 -12.50 9.31 -4.25
N ASP A 245 -12.60 8.66 -3.09
CA ASP A 245 -11.46 8.26 -2.27
C ASP A 245 -10.45 7.43 -3.09
N THR A 246 -9.16 7.71 -2.94
CA THR A 246 -8.10 7.01 -3.68
C THR A 246 -8.10 5.51 -3.39
N TRP A 247 -8.50 5.10 -2.18
CA TRP A 247 -8.65 3.68 -1.84
C TRP A 247 -9.83 3.01 -2.53
N PHE A 248 -10.87 3.77 -2.91
CA PHE A 248 -12.01 3.28 -3.70
C PHE A 248 -11.58 2.95 -5.13
N LEU A 249 -10.72 3.79 -5.70
CA LEU A 249 -10.17 3.56 -7.03
C LEU A 249 -9.15 2.41 -7.02
N SER A 250 -8.14 2.49 -6.15
CA SER A 250 -7.08 1.48 -6.08
C SER A 250 -7.56 0.10 -5.60
N GLY A 251 -8.66 0.04 -4.85
CA GLY A 251 -9.31 -1.23 -4.48
C GLY A 251 -9.81 -2.01 -5.70
N GLN A 252 -9.97 -1.39 -6.86
CA GLN A 252 -10.45 -2.05 -8.08
C GLN A 252 -9.31 -2.54 -8.97
N TRP A 253 -8.05 -2.32 -8.57
CA TRP A 253 -6.84 -2.69 -9.31
C TRP A 253 -6.84 -4.09 -9.93
N PRO A 254 -7.18 -5.18 -9.22
CA PRO A 254 -7.12 -6.53 -9.79
C PRO A 254 -8.18 -6.80 -10.87
N LEU A 255 -9.17 -5.91 -11.00
CA LEU A 255 -10.23 -5.99 -12.01
C LEU A 255 -9.91 -5.04 -13.17
N THR A 256 -9.66 -3.77 -12.88
CA THR A 256 -9.51 -2.72 -13.90
C THR A 256 -8.28 -2.93 -14.76
N THR A 257 -7.17 -3.39 -14.18
CA THR A 257 -5.91 -3.59 -14.92
C THR A 257 -5.93 -4.80 -15.83
N LEU A 258 -6.79 -5.77 -15.54
CA LEU A 258 -6.94 -6.97 -16.34
C LEU A 258 -8.11 -6.87 -17.33
N GLY A 259 -8.80 -5.73 -17.41
CA GLY A 259 -9.92 -5.54 -18.33
C GLY A 259 -11.15 -6.38 -17.97
N PHE A 260 -11.52 -6.41 -16.69
CA PHE A 260 -12.79 -6.98 -16.23
C PHE A 260 -13.99 -6.15 -16.74
N ASP A 261 -14.95 -6.80 -17.39
CA ASP A 261 -16.19 -6.16 -17.83
C ASP A 261 -17.24 -6.26 -16.71
N VAL A 262 -17.49 -5.13 -16.05
CA VAL A 262 -18.45 -5.03 -14.94
C VAL A 262 -19.89 -5.27 -15.41
N LYS A 263 -20.24 -4.92 -16.66
CA LYS A 263 -21.61 -5.08 -17.19
C LYS A 263 -21.85 -6.52 -17.66
N ASN A 264 -20.84 -7.15 -18.26
CA ASN A 264 -20.91 -8.53 -18.70
C ASN A 264 -19.61 -9.29 -18.37
N PRO A 265 -19.51 -9.89 -17.17
CA PRO A 265 -18.28 -10.57 -16.73
C PRO A 265 -17.74 -11.62 -17.69
N GLU A 266 -18.62 -12.31 -18.45
CA GLU A 266 -18.21 -13.33 -19.45
C GLU A 266 -17.43 -12.73 -20.63
N ASN A 267 -17.67 -11.45 -20.93
CA ASN A 267 -16.97 -10.69 -21.96
C ASN A 267 -15.68 -10.02 -21.45
N SER A 268 -15.25 -10.31 -20.22
CA SER A 268 -13.96 -9.85 -19.71
C SER A 268 -12.81 -10.28 -20.62
N SER A 269 -11.73 -9.50 -20.60
CA SER A 269 -10.58 -9.69 -21.48
C SER A 269 -9.91 -11.07 -21.29
N GLY A 270 -9.09 -11.47 -22.26
CA GLY A 270 -8.25 -12.66 -22.15
C GLY A 270 -7.27 -12.59 -20.98
N ASP A 271 -6.77 -11.40 -20.66
CA ASP A 271 -5.86 -11.18 -19.52
C ASP A 271 -6.57 -11.43 -18.20
N PHE A 272 -7.82 -10.97 -18.03
CA PHE A 272 -8.60 -11.28 -16.85
C PHE A 272 -8.78 -12.79 -16.68
N LYS A 273 -9.17 -13.48 -17.76
CA LYS A 273 -9.42 -14.93 -17.75
C LYS A 273 -8.16 -15.73 -17.42
N TYR A 274 -6.98 -15.24 -17.79
CA TYR A 274 -5.72 -15.94 -17.56
C TYR A 274 -5.07 -15.58 -16.21
N PHE A 275 -5.06 -14.29 -15.83
CA PHE A 275 -4.31 -13.79 -14.68
C PHE A 275 -5.15 -13.61 -13.40
N TYR A 276 -6.48 -13.77 -13.46
CA TYR A 276 -7.36 -13.74 -12.29
C TYR A 276 -7.82 -15.16 -11.92
N PRO A 277 -7.67 -15.61 -10.65
CA PRO A 277 -7.10 -14.89 -9.52
C PRO A 277 -5.57 -14.80 -9.59
N THR A 278 -5.02 -13.64 -9.24
CA THR A 278 -3.56 -13.39 -9.23
C THR A 278 -2.87 -14.28 -8.19
N SER A 279 -1.74 -14.87 -8.57
CA SER A 279 -1.04 -15.85 -7.71
C SER A 279 -0.53 -15.27 -6.40
N VAL A 280 0.13 -14.10 -6.46
CA VAL A 280 0.75 -13.46 -5.29
C VAL A 280 0.55 -11.94 -5.35
N MET A 281 0.00 -11.35 -4.29
CA MET A 281 -0.01 -9.91 -4.03
C MET A 281 1.07 -9.61 -2.98
N ASP A 282 2.16 -8.97 -3.39
CA ASP A 282 3.24 -8.54 -2.51
C ASP A 282 3.02 -7.08 -2.07
N THR A 283 3.03 -6.83 -0.76
CA THR A 283 2.85 -5.47 -0.23
C THR A 283 3.37 -5.31 1.20
N LEU A 284 3.39 -4.08 1.68
CA LEU A 284 3.70 -3.78 3.08
C LEU A 284 2.45 -3.91 3.96
N TRP A 285 2.64 -4.30 5.22
CA TRP A 285 1.54 -4.51 6.17
C TRP A 285 0.73 -3.25 6.50
N ASP A 286 1.25 -2.05 6.23
CA ASP A 286 0.59 -0.78 6.56
C ASP A 286 -0.65 -0.50 5.70
N ILE A 287 -0.71 -1.05 4.49
CA ILE A 287 -1.84 -0.94 3.57
C ILE A 287 -2.63 -2.25 3.41
N LEU A 288 -2.38 -3.24 4.26
CA LEU A 288 -3.12 -4.50 4.31
C LEU A 288 -4.64 -4.25 4.42
N PHE A 289 -5.04 -3.25 5.18
CA PHE A 289 -6.44 -2.90 5.40
C PHE A 289 -7.01 -2.01 4.30
N PHE A 290 -6.30 -0.91 4.05
CA PHE A 290 -6.73 0.16 3.15
C PHE A 290 -6.73 -0.27 1.69
N TRP A 291 -5.89 -1.24 1.32
CA TRP A 291 -5.76 -1.71 -0.04
C TRP A 291 -6.17 -3.18 -0.20
N VAL A 292 -5.48 -4.12 0.44
CA VAL A 292 -5.76 -5.56 0.25
C VAL A 292 -7.19 -5.91 0.68
N GLY A 293 -7.63 -5.43 1.85
CA GLY A 293 -9.02 -5.62 2.27
C GLY A 293 -10.05 -5.05 1.29
N ARG A 294 -9.77 -3.90 0.68
CA ARG A 294 -10.65 -3.30 -0.36
C ARG A 294 -10.67 -4.11 -1.64
N MET A 295 -9.51 -4.56 -2.11
CA MET A 295 -9.40 -5.44 -3.28
C MET A 295 -10.12 -6.77 -3.06
N MET A 296 -9.98 -7.38 -1.88
CA MET A 296 -10.70 -8.61 -1.51
C MET A 296 -12.21 -8.42 -1.58
N MET A 297 -12.72 -7.32 -1.02
CA MET A 297 -14.15 -6.99 -1.05
C MET A 297 -14.67 -6.80 -2.47
N PHE A 298 -13.99 -6.01 -3.30
CA PHE A 298 -14.44 -5.74 -4.66
C PHE A 298 -14.30 -6.93 -5.59
N GLY A 299 -13.21 -7.69 -5.50
CA GLY A 299 -13.03 -8.92 -6.29
C GLY A 299 -14.13 -9.95 -6.01
N LEU A 300 -14.43 -10.20 -4.73
CA LEU A 300 -15.50 -11.12 -4.35
C LEU A 300 -16.90 -10.58 -4.67
N PHE A 301 -17.09 -9.26 -4.60
CA PHE A 301 -18.37 -8.65 -4.93
C PHE A 301 -18.67 -8.66 -6.43
N LEU A 302 -17.70 -8.29 -7.27
CA LEU A 302 -17.87 -8.13 -8.71
C LEU A 302 -17.60 -9.44 -9.47
N ALA A 303 -16.41 -10.02 -9.28
CA ALA A 303 -15.96 -11.21 -10.01
C ALA A 303 -16.36 -12.54 -9.35
N LYS A 304 -16.93 -12.51 -8.13
CA LYS A 304 -17.36 -13.70 -7.37
C LYS A 304 -16.24 -14.70 -7.05
N GLU A 305 -14.99 -14.26 -7.16
CA GLU A 305 -13.79 -15.05 -6.88
C GLU A 305 -12.75 -14.15 -6.19
N VAL A 306 -11.85 -14.73 -5.39
CA VAL A 306 -10.81 -13.97 -4.69
C VAL A 306 -9.88 -13.28 -5.68
N PRO A 307 -9.38 -12.07 -5.41
CA PRO A 307 -8.40 -11.43 -6.29
C PRO A 307 -7.01 -12.07 -6.20
N PHE A 308 -6.65 -12.67 -5.06
CA PHE A 308 -5.32 -13.20 -4.79
C PHE A 308 -5.37 -14.58 -4.13
N LYS A 309 -4.51 -15.50 -4.58
CA LYS A 309 -4.30 -16.79 -3.89
C LYS A 309 -3.42 -16.61 -2.64
N VAL A 310 -2.37 -15.81 -2.75
CA VAL A 310 -1.45 -15.48 -1.64
C VAL A 310 -1.30 -13.97 -1.52
N VAL A 311 -1.38 -13.45 -0.29
CA VAL A 311 -0.96 -12.09 0.07
C VAL A 311 0.35 -12.22 0.83
N HIS A 312 1.44 -11.82 0.19
CA HIS A 312 2.77 -11.80 0.78
C HIS A 312 3.06 -10.42 1.38
N ILE A 313 3.41 -10.40 2.66
CA ILE A 313 3.71 -9.18 3.42
C ILE A 313 5.22 -9.05 3.56
N HIS A 314 5.80 -8.12 2.82
CA HIS A 314 7.22 -7.84 2.91
C HIS A 314 7.56 -6.90 4.08
N SER A 315 8.86 -6.81 4.33
CA SER A 315 9.45 -6.01 5.39
C SER A 315 9.48 -4.51 5.08
N ARG A 316 9.30 -3.66 6.09
CA ARG A 316 9.50 -2.22 5.95
C ARG A 316 10.97 -1.88 6.00
N VAL A 317 11.44 -1.05 5.08
CA VAL A 317 12.80 -0.49 5.13
C VAL A 317 12.86 0.64 6.16
N VAL A 318 13.82 0.55 7.07
CA VAL A 318 14.11 1.52 8.13
C VAL A 318 15.58 1.92 8.10
N ASP A 319 15.91 3.06 8.71
CA ASP A 319 17.31 3.47 8.82
C ASP A 319 18.14 2.54 9.71
N LYS A 320 19.45 2.78 9.80
CA LYS A 320 20.37 1.99 10.63
C LYS A 320 20.05 1.97 12.13
N TYR A 321 19.17 2.86 12.60
CA TYR A 321 18.72 2.95 13.99
C TYR A 321 17.30 2.39 14.18
N GLY A 322 16.71 1.78 13.14
CA GLY A 322 15.36 1.22 13.20
C GLY A 322 14.24 2.25 13.05
N GLN A 323 14.54 3.50 12.69
CA GLN A 323 13.51 4.51 12.51
C GLN A 323 12.92 4.46 11.11
N LYS A 324 11.61 4.71 11.02
CA LYS A 324 10.93 4.95 9.73
C LYS A 324 11.67 6.06 8.99
N MET A 325 12.08 5.77 7.76
CA MET A 325 12.71 6.76 6.88
C MET A 325 11.69 7.82 6.48
N SER A 326 12.07 9.09 6.54
CA SER A 326 11.26 10.19 6.01
C SER A 326 12.14 11.36 5.57
N LYS A 327 11.74 12.03 4.47
CA LYS A 327 12.47 13.20 3.95
C LYS A 327 12.67 14.27 5.03
N SER A 328 11.67 14.49 5.88
CA SER A 328 11.71 15.44 6.99
C SER A 328 12.76 15.12 8.07
N LYS A 329 13.12 13.85 8.25
CA LYS A 329 14.14 13.41 9.21
C LYS A 329 15.55 13.41 8.62
N GLY A 330 15.69 13.60 7.31
CA GLY A 330 16.98 13.52 6.62
C GLY A 330 17.62 12.13 6.62
N ASN A 331 16.90 11.08 7.05
CA ASN A 331 17.41 9.72 7.18
C ASN A 331 17.04 8.82 5.98
N VAL A 332 16.80 9.42 4.81
CA VAL A 332 16.43 8.70 3.58
C VAL A 332 17.69 8.27 2.85
N ILE A 333 17.72 7.00 2.43
CA ILE A 333 18.70 6.50 1.47
C ILE A 333 18.04 6.50 0.10
N ASP A 334 18.57 7.28 -0.83
CA ASP A 334 18.06 7.33 -2.20
C ASP A 334 18.53 6.07 -2.98
N PRO A 335 17.60 5.24 -3.48
CA PRO A 335 17.96 4.00 -4.17
C PRO A 335 18.70 4.25 -5.49
N ILE A 336 18.46 5.39 -6.17
CA ILE A 336 19.14 5.73 -7.42
C ILE A 336 20.60 6.09 -7.11
N VAL A 337 20.84 6.96 -6.13
CA VAL A 337 22.19 7.36 -5.71
C VAL A 337 22.99 6.14 -5.25
N MET A 338 22.39 5.24 -4.47
CA MET A 338 23.07 4.01 -4.05
C MET A 338 23.35 3.05 -5.21
N SER A 339 22.43 2.95 -6.17
CA SER A 339 22.61 2.10 -7.36
C SER A 339 23.73 2.63 -8.27
N GLU A 340 23.85 3.95 -8.44
CA GLU A 340 24.95 4.57 -9.17
C GLU A 340 26.30 4.35 -8.48
N LYS A 341 26.33 4.48 -7.14
CA LYS A 341 27.56 4.37 -6.36
C LYS A 341 28.07 2.95 -6.20
N TYR A 342 27.17 1.97 -6.05
CA TYR A 342 27.52 0.59 -5.69
C TYR A 342 27.01 -0.48 -6.65
N GLY A 343 26.17 -0.11 -7.63
CA GLY A 343 25.50 -1.02 -8.54
C GLY A 343 24.11 -1.43 -8.05
N ALA A 344 23.17 -1.57 -8.99
CA ALA A 344 21.79 -1.98 -8.70
C ALA A 344 21.72 -3.36 -8.01
N ASP A 345 22.57 -4.30 -8.40
CA ASP A 345 22.61 -5.64 -7.79
C ASP A 345 23.06 -5.62 -6.33
N ALA A 346 24.01 -4.74 -5.99
CA ALA A 346 24.45 -4.57 -4.61
C ALA A 346 23.31 -4.04 -3.74
N LEU A 347 22.56 -3.05 -4.25
CA LEU A 347 21.38 -2.54 -3.57
C LEU A 347 20.29 -3.61 -3.43
N ARG A 348 19.92 -4.30 -4.52
CA ARG A 348 18.92 -5.38 -4.51
C ARG A 348 19.25 -6.47 -3.51
N MET A 349 20.48 -6.98 -3.55
CA MET A 349 20.94 -8.03 -2.64
C MET A 349 20.92 -7.52 -1.19
N SER A 350 21.28 -6.26 -0.92
CA SER A 350 21.24 -5.70 0.45
C SER A 350 19.83 -5.60 1.04
N LEU A 351 18.82 -5.43 0.18
CA LEU A 351 17.40 -5.34 0.54
C LEU A 351 16.75 -6.71 0.78
N VAL A 352 17.43 -7.81 0.47
CA VAL A 352 16.91 -9.18 0.64
C VAL A 352 17.76 -10.01 1.58
N TYR A 353 19.09 -9.92 1.47
CA TYR A 353 20.04 -10.71 2.25
C TYR A 353 19.87 -10.54 3.77
N GLY A 354 19.78 -11.68 4.47
CA GLY A 354 19.74 -11.77 5.93
C GLY A 354 18.45 -11.25 6.56
N ILE A 355 17.32 -11.37 5.85
CA ILE A 355 16.04 -10.77 6.28
C ILE A 355 15.04 -11.85 6.66
N ALA A 356 14.54 -11.74 7.89
CA ALA A 356 13.40 -12.50 8.35
C ALA A 356 12.10 -11.97 7.71
N PRO A 357 11.16 -12.84 7.32
CA PRO A 357 9.91 -12.41 6.71
C PRO A 357 9.15 -11.36 7.56
N ALA A 358 8.82 -10.25 6.91
CA ALA A 358 8.02 -9.15 7.44
C ALA A 358 8.56 -8.43 8.69
N SER A 359 9.82 -8.62 9.08
CA SER A 359 10.48 -7.78 10.09
C SER A 359 11.10 -6.53 9.45
N ASP A 360 11.08 -5.38 10.13
CA ASP A 360 11.74 -4.18 9.61
C ASP A 360 13.22 -4.45 9.26
N ILE A 361 13.68 -3.90 8.13
CA ILE A 361 15.04 -4.05 7.62
C ILE A 361 15.79 -2.75 7.82
N ALA A 362 16.82 -2.77 8.68
CA ALA A 362 17.79 -1.71 8.74
C ALA A 362 18.70 -1.77 7.50
N VAL A 363 18.60 -0.76 6.64
CA VAL A 363 19.50 -0.61 5.48
C VAL A 363 20.52 0.47 5.79
N SER A 364 21.79 0.15 5.55
CA SER A 364 22.91 1.06 5.66
C SER A 364 23.78 1.00 4.41
N GLU A 365 24.51 2.08 4.16
CA GLU A 365 25.47 2.13 3.06
C GLU A 365 26.57 1.06 3.20
N ASP A 366 26.98 0.73 4.42
CA ASP A 366 27.94 -0.36 4.69
C ASP A 366 27.40 -1.73 4.25
N LYS A 367 26.09 -1.99 4.48
CA LYS A 367 25.45 -3.23 4.01
C LYS A 367 25.45 -3.30 2.48
N ILE A 368 25.17 -2.18 1.81
CA ILE A 368 25.20 -2.09 0.34
C ILE A 368 26.63 -2.31 -0.18
N LYS A 369 27.63 -1.69 0.45
CA LYS A 369 29.05 -1.87 0.12
C LYS A 369 29.50 -3.32 0.29
N ALA A 370 29.04 -4.01 1.33
CA ALA A 370 29.30 -5.43 1.51
C ALA A 370 28.77 -6.27 0.34
N MET A 371 27.56 -5.98 -0.14
CA MET A 371 26.99 -6.69 -1.30
C MET A 371 27.66 -6.32 -2.62
N ARG A 372 28.23 -5.12 -2.75
CA ARG A 372 29.14 -4.77 -3.86
C ARG A 372 30.43 -5.61 -3.82
N ASN A 373 30.98 -5.88 -2.64
CA ASN A 373 32.14 -6.78 -2.51
C ASN A 373 31.80 -8.19 -2.99
N PHE A 374 30.59 -8.67 -2.68
CA PHE A 374 30.10 -9.94 -3.19
C PHE A 374 29.97 -9.96 -4.71
N ALA A 375 29.37 -8.92 -5.29
CA ALA A 375 29.31 -8.75 -6.73
C ALA A 375 30.70 -8.89 -7.39
N ASN A 376 31.70 -8.20 -6.83
CA ASN A 376 33.08 -8.28 -7.30
C ASN A 376 33.69 -9.67 -7.13
N LYS A 377 33.39 -10.38 -6.03
CA LYS A 377 33.86 -11.75 -5.81
C LYS A 377 33.31 -12.69 -6.88
N VAL A 378 32.01 -12.62 -7.17
CA VAL A 378 31.36 -13.40 -8.25
C VAL A 378 32.03 -13.09 -9.60
N TRP A 379 32.18 -11.81 -9.95
CA TRP A 379 32.86 -11.39 -11.17
C TRP A 379 34.29 -11.95 -11.29
N ASN A 380 35.06 -11.87 -10.21
CA ASN A 380 36.45 -12.33 -10.19
C ASN A 380 36.56 -13.85 -10.38
N VAL A 381 35.62 -14.63 -9.84
CA VAL A 381 35.55 -16.07 -10.10
C VAL A 381 35.30 -16.34 -11.59
N GLY A 382 34.34 -15.64 -12.20
CA GLY A 382 34.08 -15.76 -13.63
C GLY A 382 35.30 -15.41 -14.49
N ARG A 383 35.94 -14.27 -14.18
CA ARG A 383 37.17 -13.82 -14.86
C ARG A 383 38.31 -14.84 -14.72
N PHE A 384 38.47 -15.44 -13.53
CA PHE A 384 39.48 -16.46 -13.30
C PHE A 384 39.26 -17.68 -14.20
N ILE A 385 38.04 -18.23 -14.23
CA ILE A 385 37.71 -19.41 -15.04
C ILE A 385 37.96 -19.12 -16.53
N LEU A 386 37.43 -17.99 -17.04
CA LEU A 386 37.60 -17.60 -18.45
C LEU A 386 39.06 -17.39 -18.82
N GLY A 387 39.84 -16.68 -17.99
CA GLY A 387 41.25 -16.46 -18.24
C GLY A 387 42.04 -17.77 -18.31
N LYS A 388 41.73 -18.73 -17.44
CA LYS A 388 42.36 -20.06 -17.47
C LYS A 388 41.95 -20.91 -18.65
N MET A 389 40.72 -20.76 -19.15
CA MET A 389 40.30 -21.41 -20.40
C MET A 389 41.02 -20.82 -21.62
N GLU A 390 41.23 -19.51 -21.65
CA GLU A 390 41.97 -18.82 -22.72
C GLU A 390 43.46 -19.18 -22.73
N GLU A 391 44.12 -19.20 -21.56
CA GLU A 391 45.53 -19.63 -21.41
C GLU A 391 45.78 -21.06 -21.92
N LYS A 392 44.75 -21.89 -21.99
CA LYS A 392 44.81 -23.30 -22.40
C LYS A 392 44.23 -23.54 -23.81
N ASP A 393 43.89 -22.48 -24.55
CA ASP A 393 43.28 -22.54 -25.88
C ASP A 393 41.98 -23.37 -25.98
N LEU A 394 41.27 -23.55 -24.85
CA LEU A 394 40.07 -24.38 -24.76
C LEU A 394 38.83 -23.78 -25.45
N LYS A 395 38.94 -22.53 -25.91
CA LYS A 395 37.93 -21.91 -26.78
C LYS A 395 38.06 -22.34 -28.25
N LYS A 396 39.20 -22.89 -28.67
CA LYS A 396 39.52 -23.22 -30.08
C LYS A 396 39.62 -24.72 -30.36
N GLU A 397 40.07 -25.53 -29.40
CA GLU A 397 40.15 -26.99 -29.54
C GLU A 397 38.87 -27.67 -29.04
N GLY A 398 38.03 -28.20 -29.95
CA GLY A 398 37.05 -29.27 -29.65
C GLY A 398 35.93 -29.02 -28.64
N GLY A 399 35.85 -27.84 -28.01
CA GLY A 399 34.87 -27.52 -26.96
C GLY A 399 35.18 -28.21 -25.63
N LEU A 400 34.78 -27.57 -24.51
CA LEU A 400 34.76 -28.26 -23.22
C LEU A 400 33.84 -29.48 -23.32
N PRO A 401 34.22 -30.66 -22.80
CA PRO A 401 33.30 -31.78 -22.75
C PRO A 401 32.07 -31.39 -21.94
N SER A 402 30.88 -31.63 -22.50
CA SER A 402 29.62 -31.41 -21.79
C SER A 402 29.67 -32.11 -20.43
N PHE A 403 29.28 -31.37 -19.39
CA PHE A 403 29.28 -31.91 -18.05
C PHE A 403 28.35 -33.14 -17.96
N SER A 404 28.86 -34.22 -17.37
CA SER A 404 28.08 -35.40 -17.01
C SER A 404 28.49 -35.88 -15.63
N LYS A 405 27.51 -36.24 -14.79
CA LYS A 405 27.76 -36.78 -13.45
C LYS A 405 28.63 -38.04 -13.44
N ASN A 406 28.62 -38.78 -14.55
CA ASN A 406 29.36 -40.03 -14.72
C ASN A 406 30.60 -39.86 -15.61
N MET A 407 31.07 -38.63 -15.84
CA MET A 407 32.26 -38.43 -16.66
C MET A 407 33.50 -39.05 -15.99
N ALA A 408 34.36 -39.68 -16.80
CA ALA A 408 35.63 -40.19 -16.31
C ALA A 408 36.53 -39.02 -15.88
N GLY A 409 37.32 -39.20 -14.81
CA GLY A 409 38.25 -38.17 -14.31
C GLY A 409 37.72 -37.25 -13.21
N LEU A 410 36.49 -37.48 -12.71
CA LEU A 410 35.98 -36.78 -11.53
C LEU A 410 36.74 -37.21 -10.27
N SER A 411 37.37 -36.23 -9.62
CA SER A 411 37.96 -36.40 -8.28
C SER A 411 36.86 -36.45 -7.20
N GLU A 412 37.23 -36.87 -5.99
CA GLU A 412 36.29 -36.85 -4.86
C GLU A 412 35.83 -35.43 -4.51
N GLU A 413 36.71 -34.44 -4.62
CA GLU A 413 36.37 -33.03 -4.46
C GLU A 413 35.37 -32.53 -5.52
N ASP A 414 35.46 -33.01 -6.76
CA ASP A 414 34.51 -32.66 -7.83
C ASP A 414 33.13 -33.21 -7.49
N LYS A 415 33.06 -34.49 -7.13
CA LYS A 415 31.81 -35.14 -6.70
C LYS A 415 31.20 -34.42 -5.50
N LYS A 416 32.04 -33.98 -4.56
CA LYS A 416 31.61 -33.23 -3.39
C LYS A 416 31.02 -31.87 -3.76
N ILE A 417 31.68 -31.05 -4.59
CA ILE A 417 31.13 -29.74 -4.95
C ILE A 417 29.83 -29.86 -5.76
N ILE A 418 29.70 -30.88 -6.60
CA ILE A 418 28.48 -31.15 -7.36
C ILE A 418 27.34 -31.48 -6.39
N LYS A 419 27.58 -32.37 -5.42
CA LYS A 419 26.59 -32.72 -4.39
C LYS A 419 26.23 -31.52 -3.49
N ASP A 420 27.22 -30.71 -3.12
CA ASP A 420 26.99 -29.50 -2.33
C ASP A 420 26.11 -28.50 -3.11
N PHE A 421 26.38 -28.32 -4.40
CA PHE A 421 25.58 -27.47 -5.28
C PHE A 421 24.13 -27.98 -5.39
N GLU A 422 23.92 -29.28 -5.59
CA GLU A 422 22.57 -29.87 -5.66
C GLU A 422 21.77 -29.61 -4.39
N THR A 423 22.38 -29.86 -3.24
CA THR A 423 21.79 -29.60 -1.93
C THR A 423 21.41 -28.12 -1.77
N VAL A 424 22.30 -27.22 -2.18
CA VAL A 424 22.05 -25.77 -2.14
C VAL A 424 20.93 -25.37 -3.10
N SER A 425 20.92 -25.91 -4.33
CA SER A 425 19.89 -25.65 -5.33
C SER A 425 18.50 -26.07 -4.83
N GLU A 426 18.39 -27.27 -4.26
CA GLU A 426 17.16 -27.78 -3.61
C GLU A 426 16.68 -26.84 -2.50
N LYS A 427 17.61 -26.45 -1.61
CA LYS A 427 17.30 -25.60 -0.47
C LYS A 427 16.86 -24.20 -0.91
N VAL A 428 17.59 -23.56 -1.83
CA VAL A 428 17.25 -22.24 -2.39
C VAL A 428 15.89 -22.28 -3.07
N THR A 429 15.62 -23.32 -3.86
CA THR A 429 14.33 -23.52 -4.53
C THR A 429 13.20 -23.60 -3.50
N SER A 430 13.33 -24.47 -2.48
CA SER A 430 12.31 -24.62 -1.43
C SER A 430 12.08 -23.32 -0.64
N LEU A 431 13.14 -22.55 -0.39
CA LEU A 431 13.03 -21.27 0.31
C LEU A 431 12.28 -20.22 -0.53
N ILE A 432 12.57 -20.14 -1.84
CA ILE A 432 11.86 -19.23 -2.75
C ILE A 432 10.38 -19.61 -2.86
N GLU A 433 10.06 -20.91 -3.02
CA GLU A 433 8.67 -21.40 -3.08
C GLU A 433 7.87 -21.10 -1.81
N LYS A 434 8.55 -21.00 -0.66
CA LYS A 434 7.98 -20.64 0.64
C LYS A 434 8.07 -19.15 0.97
N TYR A 435 8.48 -18.32 0.00
CA TYR A 435 8.65 -16.87 0.16
C TYR A 435 9.70 -16.46 1.21
N HIS A 436 10.65 -17.34 1.53
CA HIS A 436 11.79 -17.08 2.40
C HIS A 436 12.98 -16.51 1.60
N PHE A 437 12.74 -15.42 0.86
CA PHE A 437 13.71 -14.84 -0.05
C PHE A 437 15.03 -14.44 0.62
N GLY A 438 14.99 -13.94 1.86
CA GLY A 438 16.20 -13.54 2.57
C GLY A 438 17.12 -14.71 2.92
N LEU A 439 16.55 -15.83 3.37
CA LEU A 439 17.29 -17.07 3.62
C LEU A 439 17.77 -17.72 2.31
N ALA A 440 17.00 -17.59 1.22
CA ALA A 440 17.41 -18.08 -0.10
C ALA A 440 18.66 -17.32 -0.59
N ALA A 441 18.63 -15.99 -0.51
CA ALA A 441 19.75 -15.11 -0.86
C ALA A 441 21.00 -15.39 0.00
N GLU A 442 20.81 -15.58 1.31
CA GLU A 442 21.90 -15.95 2.23
C GLU A 442 22.49 -17.32 1.90
N THR A 443 21.64 -18.31 1.62
CA THR A 443 22.10 -19.68 1.29
C THR A 443 22.96 -19.70 0.03
N ILE A 444 22.56 -19.00 -1.04
CA ILE A 444 23.37 -18.93 -2.28
C ILE A 444 24.63 -18.08 -2.10
N TYR A 445 24.58 -17.02 -1.29
CA TYR A 445 25.75 -16.23 -0.93
C TYR A 445 26.84 -17.09 -0.25
N GLU A 446 26.47 -17.84 0.78
CA GLU A 446 27.37 -18.70 1.55
C GLU A 446 28.02 -19.77 0.65
N PHE A 447 27.24 -20.37 -0.24
CA PHE A 447 27.75 -21.36 -1.18
C PHE A 447 28.76 -20.74 -2.16
N ILE A 448 28.41 -19.64 -2.84
CA ILE A 448 29.29 -19.06 -3.85
C ILE A 448 30.58 -18.54 -3.21
N TRP A 449 30.47 -17.83 -2.08
CA TRP A 449 31.64 -17.22 -1.45
C TRP A 449 32.53 -18.28 -0.81
N HIS A 450 32.02 -19.01 0.17
CA HIS A 450 32.86 -19.81 1.05
C HIS A 450 33.09 -21.22 0.52
N ARG A 451 32.08 -21.83 -0.12
CA ARG A 451 32.24 -23.20 -0.62
C ARG A 451 32.84 -23.26 -2.02
N PHE A 452 32.32 -22.46 -2.95
CA PHE A 452 32.78 -22.47 -4.32
C PHE A 452 34.08 -21.69 -4.49
N ALA A 453 34.09 -20.39 -4.14
CA ALA A 453 35.24 -19.54 -4.41
C ALA A 453 36.43 -19.77 -3.45
N ASP A 454 36.21 -19.79 -2.14
CA ASP A 454 37.32 -19.90 -1.18
C ASP A 454 37.92 -21.32 -1.11
N GLN A 455 37.16 -22.37 -1.45
CA GLN A 455 37.62 -23.76 -1.36
C GLN A 455 37.79 -24.43 -2.73
N TYR A 456 36.71 -24.55 -3.51
CA TYR A 456 36.77 -25.36 -4.73
C TYR A 456 37.58 -24.72 -5.86
N VAL A 457 37.44 -23.39 -6.07
CA VAL A 457 38.27 -22.65 -7.03
C VAL A 457 39.74 -22.73 -6.64
N GLU A 458 40.09 -22.63 -5.36
CA GLU A 458 41.46 -22.79 -4.88
C GLU A 458 42.00 -24.21 -5.13
N TYR A 459 41.23 -25.25 -4.81
CA TYR A 459 41.56 -26.64 -5.14
C TYR A 459 41.79 -26.85 -6.65
N SER A 460 40.97 -26.21 -7.48
CA SER A 460 41.05 -26.35 -8.94
C SER A 460 42.36 -25.83 -9.54
N LYS A 461 43.06 -24.89 -8.87
CA LYS A 461 44.27 -24.24 -9.42
C LYS A 461 45.39 -25.21 -9.75
N GLU A 462 45.61 -26.23 -8.91
CA GLU A 462 46.65 -27.22 -9.16
C GLU A 462 46.29 -28.15 -10.34
N ARG A 463 45.02 -28.57 -10.43
CA ARG A 463 44.55 -29.43 -11.54
C ARG A 463 44.43 -28.70 -12.87
N ILE A 464 44.18 -27.39 -12.86
CA ILE A 464 44.21 -26.56 -14.07
C ILE A 464 45.61 -26.56 -14.70
N LYS A 465 46.68 -26.70 -13.90
CA LYS A 465 48.04 -26.80 -14.45
C LYS A 465 48.19 -28.04 -15.34
N THR A 466 47.53 -29.15 -15.02
CA THR A 466 47.73 -30.47 -15.63
C THR A 466 46.93 -30.75 -16.92
N LYS A 467 46.41 -29.72 -17.62
CA LYS A 467 45.56 -29.87 -18.84
C LYS A 467 44.34 -30.79 -18.65
N ASP A 468 43.91 -31.00 -17.41
CA ASP A 468 42.70 -31.78 -17.12
C ASP A 468 41.47 -31.00 -17.60
N LEU A 469 40.75 -31.52 -18.60
CA LEU A 469 39.55 -30.84 -19.13
C LEU A 469 38.35 -31.02 -18.19
N THR A 470 38.36 -32.05 -17.36
CA THR A 470 37.26 -32.39 -16.44
C THR A 470 37.00 -31.28 -15.43
N ILE A 471 38.07 -30.70 -14.87
CA ILE A 471 37.95 -29.63 -13.88
C ILE A 471 37.26 -28.39 -14.45
N PHE A 472 37.51 -28.06 -15.71
CA PHE A 472 36.87 -26.93 -16.38
C PHE A 472 35.38 -27.18 -16.66
N SER A 473 35.01 -28.41 -17.03
CA SER A 473 33.60 -28.79 -17.18
C SER A 473 32.84 -28.68 -15.86
N VAL A 474 33.43 -29.14 -14.74
CA VAL A 474 32.79 -29.03 -13.42
C VAL A 474 32.72 -27.58 -12.94
N LEU A 475 33.81 -26.80 -13.07
CA LEU A 475 33.83 -25.37 -12.71
C LEU A 475 32.76 -24.60 -13.48
N THR A 476 32.70 -24.79 -14.78
CA THR A 476 31.74 -24.10 -15.65
C THR A 476 30.32 -24.51 -15.30
N HIS A 477 30.06 -25.81 -15.10
CA HIS A 477 28.73 -26.31 -14.75
C HIS A 477 28.24 -25.73 -13.41
N VAL A 478 29.03 -25.83 -12.34
CA VAL A 478 28.64 -25.35 -11.01
C VAL A 478 28.50 -23.83 -11.02
N TYR A 479 29.41 -23.12 -11.67
CA TYR A 479 29.38 -21.67 -11.73
C TYR A 479 28.15 -21.14 -12.48
N LEU A 480 27.90 -21.61 -13.70
CA LEU A 480 26.76 -21.16 -14.51
C LEU A 480 25.41 -21.48 -13.84
N ASN A 481 25.27 -22.65 -13.21
CA ASN A 481 24.05 -22.96 -12.46
C ASN A 481 23.94 -22.15 -11.16
N SER A 482 25.05 -21.75 -10.54
CA SER A 482 25.03 -20.80 -9.41
C SER A 482 24.56 -19.41 -9.84
N LEU A 483 24.94 -18.96 -11.05
CA LEU A 483 24.43 -17.71 -11.61
C LEU A 483 22.91 -17.76 -11.81
N LYS A 484 22.36 -18.89 -12.26
CA LYS A 484 20.91 -19.09 -12.37
C LYS A 484 20.19 -18.92 -11.02
N LEU A 485 20.72 -19.52 -9.94
CA LEU A 485 20.17 -19.38 -8.59
C LEU A 485 20.29 -17.95 -8.05
N LEU A 486 21.36 -17.24 -8.42
CA LEU A 486 21.63 -15.87 -7.97
C LEU A 486 20.86 -14.81 -8.77
N HIS A 487 20.45 -15.12 -10.00
CA HIS A 487 19.83 -14.19 -10.94
C HIS A 487 18.60 -13.42 -10.40
N PRO A 488 17.66 -14.05 -9.65
CA PRO A 488 16.54 -13.31 -9.04
C PRO A 488 16.98 -12.17 -8.13
N PHE A 489 18.17 -12.29 -7.51
CA PHE A 489 18.72 -11.31 -6.58
C PHE A 489 19.65 -10.31 -7.26
N MET A 490 20.54 -10.78 -8.15
CA MET A 490 21.56 -9.97 -8.82
C MET A 490 21.52 -10.14 -10.35
N PRO A 491 20.45 -9.66 -11.03
CA PRO A 491 20.22 -9.93 -12.45
C PRO A 491 21.28 -9.36 -13.40
N PHE A 492 21.81 -8.16 -13.15
CA PHE A 492 22.66 -7.48 -14.13
C PHE A 492 24.04 -8.12 -14.24
N LEU A 493 24.66 -8.40 -13.10
CA LEU A 493 25.97 -9.04 -12.97
C LEU A 493 25.91 -10.47 -13.52
N THR A 494 24.91 -11.24 -13.09
CA THR A 494 24.77 -12.64 -13.49
C THR A 494 24.52 -12.76 -15.00
N GLU A 495 23.69 -11.88 -15.59
CA GLU A 495 23.47 -11.82 -17.04
C GLU A 495 24.75 -11.43 -17.79
N SER A 496 25.48 -10.41 -17.32
CA SER A 496 26.72 -9.95 -17.96
C SER A 496 27.79 -11.05 -17.99
N ILE A 497 27.90 -11.83 -16.92
CA ILE A 497 28.82 -12.96 -16.85
C ILE A 497 28.33 -14.10 -17.74
N TRP A 498 27.03 -14.41 -17.72
CA TRP A 498 26.43 -15.47 -18.52
C TRP A 498 26.68 -15.27 -20.03
N GLN A 499 26.56 -14.04 -20.52
CA GLN A 499 26.74 -13.72 -21.94
C GLN A 499 28.16 -14.00 -22.45
N ILE A 500 29.18 -13.83 -21.62
CA ILE A 500 30.59 -14.01 -22.03
C ILE A 500 31.11 -15.43 -21.78
N PHE A 501 30.35 -16.28 -21.10
CA PHE A 501 30.73 -17.65 -20.80
C PHE A 501 30.37 -18.62 -21.94
N PRO A 502 31.25 -19.60 -22.25
CA PRO A 502 30.88 -20.72 -23.11
C PRO A 502 29.74 -21.51 -22.50
N LYS A 503 28.65 -21.68 -23.26
CA LYS A 503 27.41 -22.30 -22.80
C LYS A 503 26.76 -23.09 -23.94
N GLU A 504 26.03 -24.14 -23.57
CA GLU A 504 25.30 -24.97 -24.54
C GLU A 504 24.06 -24.27 -25.10
N GLU A 505 23.39 -23.47 -24.27
CA GLU A 505 22.23 -22.65 -24.67
C GLU A 505 22.66 -21.20 -24.83
N ASP A 506 22.58 -20.66 -26.06
CA ASP A 506 22.92 -19.25 -26.34
C ASP A 506 21.79 -18.25 -25.99
N SER A 507 20.86 -18.67 -25.12
CA SER A 507 19.77 -17.82 -24.65
C SER A 507 20.23 -16.90 -23.51
N PRO A 508 19.61 -15.71 -23.34
CA PRO A 508 19.78 -14.88 -22.16
C PRO A 508 19.47 -15.64 -20.86
N LEU A 509 20.17 -15.31 -19.77
CA LEU A 509 20.02 -16.00 -18.48
C LEU A 509 18.58 -15.86 -17.94
N VAL A 510 17.99 -14.69 -18.12
CA VAL A 510 16.61 -14.37 -17.68
C VAL A 510 15.53 -15.31 -18.24
N ILE A 511 15.73 -15.91 -19.42
CA ILE A 511 14.79 -16.88 -20.00
C ILE A 511 15.26 -18.34 -19.86
N SER A 512 16.41 -18.56 -19.23
CA SER A 512 16.94 -19.91 -19.05
C SER A 512 16.12 -20.70 -18.02
N SER A 513 16.11 -22.02 -18.17
CA SER A 513 15.45 -22.88 -17.19
C SER A 513 16.16 -22.81 -15.83
N TRP A 514 15.36 -22.71 -14.76
CA TRP A 514 15.81 -22.90 -13.38
C TRP A 514 16.60 -24.22 -13.26
N PRO A 515 17.67 -24.29 -12.45
CA PRO A 515 18.50 -25.49 -12.34
C PRO A 515 17.65 -26.72 -12.00
N LYS A 516 17.62 -27.69 -12.91
CA LYS A 516 16.98 -28.99 -12.69
C LYS A 516 18.01 -29.93 -12.08
N ILE A 517 17.72 -30.42 -10.89
CA ILE A 517 18.50 -31.51 -10.29
C ILE A 517 18.01 -32.79 -10.97
N LYS A 518 18.84 -33.37 -11.84
CA LYS A 518 18.57 -34.65 -12.52
C LYS A 518 19.34 -35.76 -11.86
#